data_AF-A0A7K2LQ89-F1
#
_entry.id   AF-A0A7K2LQ89-F1
#
_cell.length_a   1.000
_cell.length_b   1.000
_cell.length_c   1.000
_cell.angle_alpha   90.00
_cell.angle_beta   90.00
_cell.angle_gamma   90.00
#
_symmetry.space_group_name_H-M   'P 1'
#
loop_
_entity.id
_entity.type
_entity.pdbx_description
1 polymer ?
#
loop_
_entity_poly.entity_id
_entity_poly.type
_entity_poly.pdbx_seq_one_letter_code
_entity_poly.pdbx_strand_id
1 'polypeptide(L)'
;MSYGNGAGPRDAERTAGELLDRFRHTGDRRDVDGAVEWFRTAVREAPGEPLRHIRAANLRMGLWVRWQALRDDRDRDELIALAQEAVSGGTVPPAAEEQDLLFLGAALGHRFERSRRREDLERAVQVLRRAAQVPPDRARNRGAALDLLGQLLLLRHDAVTDDPRDLAAAEDAFRAALPHVPPGEPDRPEVLRGLALAREHVFHRTGDAEALREAL
;
A
#
# COMPACT_ATOMS: atom_id res chain seq x y z
N MET A 1 -10.27 37.60 -30.48
CA MET A 1 -10.96 36.78 -29.47
C MET A 1 -10.58 35.34 -29.74
N SER A 2 -9.62 34.81 -29.00
CA SER A 2 -9.15 33.42 -29.16
C SER A 2 -9.97 32.54 -28.23
N TYR A 3 -10.67 31.55 -28.78
CA TYR A 3 -11.40 30.56 -28.00
C TYR A 3 -10.38 29.68 -27.28
N GLY A 4 -10.24 29.88 -25.97
CA GLY A 4 -9.52 28.96 -25.10
C GLY A 4 -10.19 27.59 -25.18
N ASN A 5 -9.48 26.61 -25.72
CA ASN A 5 -9.87 25.22 -25.72
C ASN A 5 -9.69 24.67 -24.30
N GLY A 6 -10.57 25.10 -23.40
CA GLY A 6 -10.60 24.66 -22.01
C GLY A 6 -11.26 23.30 -21.94
N ALA A 7 -10.45 22.24 -22.02
CA ALA A 7 -10.86 20.96 -21.49
C ALA A 7 -11.22 21.19 -20.01
N GLY A 8 -12.48 20.90 -19.63
CA GLY A 8 -12.92 21.15 -18.27
C GLY A 8 -12.14 20.29 -17.27
N PRO A 9 -12.16 20.61 -15.95
CA PRO A 9 -11.47 19.82 -14.93
C PRO A 9 -11.79 18.32 -14.99
N ARG A 10 -13.01 17.95 -15.42
CA ARG A 10 -13.45 16.56 -15.59
C ARG A 10 -12.86 15.87 -16.82
N ASP A 11 -12.67 16.59 -17.93
CA ASP A 11 -12.04 16.05 -19.15
C ASP A 11 -10.54 15.83 -18.95
N ALA A 12 -9.95 16.69 -18.11
CA ALA A 12 -8.57 16.66 -17.67
C ALA A 12 -8.30 15.51 -16.65
N GLU A 13 -9.21 15.27 -15.71
CA GLU A 13 -9.15 14.09 -14.81
C GLU A 13 -9.30 12.78 -15.58
N ARG A 14 -10.20 12.75 -16.57
CA ARG A 14 -10.41 11.60 -17.45
C ARG A 14 -9.15 11.28 -18.26
N THR A 15 -8.42 12.30 -18.70
CA THR A 15 -7.15 12.11 -19.43
C THR A 15 -6.03 11.57 -18.55
N ALA A 16 -5.92 11.97 -17.28
CA ALA A 16 -4.90 11.42 -16.39
C ALA A 16 -5.14 9.93 -16.02
N GLY A 17 -6.41 9.53 -15.88
CA GLY A 17 -6.78 8.11 -15.73
C GLY A 17 -6.44 7.29 -16.97
N GLU A 18 -6.79 7.80 -18.16
CA GLU A 18 -6.44 7.19 -19.45
C GLU A 18 -4.93 7.02 -19.63
N LEU A 19 -4.13 7.98 -19.17
CA LEU A 19 -2.66 7.87 -19.20
C LEU A 19 -2.14 6.75 -18.28
N LEU A 20 -2.67 6.62 -17.05
CA LEU A 20 -2.28 5.50 -16.18
C LEU A 20 -2.67 4.15 -16.78
N ASP A 21 -3.84 4.06 -17.42
CA ASP A 21 -4.25 2.82 -18.08
C ASP A 21 -3.38 2.53 -19.29
N ARG A 22 -3.07 3.51 -20.14
CA ARG A 22 -2.15 3.32 -21.27
C ARG A 22 -0.76 2.91 -20.78
N PHE A 23 -0.28 3.49 -19.69
CA PHE A 23 0.97 3.08 -19.06
C PHE A 23 0.96 1.62 -18.63
N ARG A 24 -0.11 1.15 -17.98
CA ARG A 24 -0.24 -0.27 -17.57
C ARG A 24 -0.15 -1.24 -18.74
N HIS A 25 -0.59 -0.84 -19.93
CA HIS A 25 -0.56 -1.68 -21.13
C HIS A 25 0.75 -1.57 -21.91
N THR A 26 1.39 -0.39 -21.94
CA THR A 26 2.51 -0.09 -22.85
C THR A 26 3.86 0.04 -22.14
N GLY A 27 3.84 0.35 -20.84
CA GLY A 27 5.03 0.74 -20.09
C GLY A 27 5.64 2.08 -20.52
N ASP A 28 4.96 2.89 -21.35
CA ASP A 28 5.53 4.18 -21.79
C ASP A 28 5.62 5.15 -20.61
N ARG A 29 6.85 5.39 -20.16
CA ARG A 29 7.17 6.32 -19.08
C ARG A 29 6.51 7.69 -19.25
N ARG A 30 6.35 8.20 -20.48
CA ARG A 30 5.73 9.50 -20.73
C ARG A 30 4.29 9.57 -20.21
N ASP A 31 3.60 8.44 -20.21
CA ASP A 31 2.21 8.37 -19.77
C ASP A 31 2.09 8.50 -18.26
N VAL A 32 2.90 7.74 -17.51
CA VAL A 32 2.90 7.83 -16.05
C VAL A 32 3.48 9.16 -15.56
N ASP A 33 4.48 9.71 -16.26
CA ASP A 33 5.02 11.04 -15.97
C ASP A 33 3.96 12.12 -16.20
N GLY A 34 3.23 12.05 -17.33
CA GLY A 34 2.14 12.97 -17.65
C GLY A 34 0.98 12.89 -16.66
N ALA A 35 0.57 11.68 -16.26
CA ALA A 35 -0.50 11.49 -15.28
C ALA A 35 -0.14 12.08 -13.91
N VAL A 36 1.07 11.81 -13.42
CA VAL A 36 1.53 12.33 -12.11
C VAL A 36 1.62 13.86 -12.14
N GLU A 37 2.18 14.45 -13.20
CA GLU A 37 2.28 15.91 -13.30
C GLU A 37 0.91 16.58 -13.37
N TRP A 38 -0.02 15.95 -14.08
CA TRP A 38 -1.41 16.39 -14.12
C TRP A 38 -2.04 16.39 -12.72
N PHE A 39 -1.92 15.29 -11.97
CA PHE A 39 -2.45 15.20 -10.61
C PHE A 39 -1.80 16.21 -9.66
N ARG A 40 -0.49 16.44 -9.76
CA ARG A 40 0.21 17.47 -8.97
C ARG A 40 -0.36 18.87 -9.24
N THR A 41 -0.57 19.19 -10.50
CA THR A 41 -1.14 20.48 -10.93
C THR A 41 -2.57 20.63 -10.40
N ALA A 42 -3.39 19.60 -10.55
CA ALA A 42 -4.78 19.60 -10.10
C ALA A 42 -4.94 19.77 -8.57
N VAL A 43 -4.01 19.23 -7.78
CA VAL A 43 -3.97 19.44 -6.32
C VAL A 43 -3.52 20.87 -5.97
N ARG A 44 -2.59 21.44 -6.74
CA ARG A 44 -2.01 22.77 -6.51
C ARG A 44 -2.96 23.90 -6.86
N GLU A 45 -3.71 23.79 -7.96
CA GLU A 45 -4.55 24.86 -8.50
C GLU A 45 -5.90 25.01 -7.79
N ALA A 46 -6.31 24.01 -6.99
CA ALA A 46 -7.61 23.99 -6.32
C ALA A 46 -7.51 23.80 -4.79
N PRO A 47 -6.79 24.68 -4.06
CA PRO A 47 -6.75 24.62 -2.61
C PRO A 47 -8.14 24.98 -2.04
N GLY A 48 -8.80 24.02 -1.39
CA GLY A 48 -10.10 24.24 -0.71
C GLY A 48 -11.34 23.77 -1.46
N GLU A 49 -11.20 23.14 -2.64
CA GLU A 49 -12.35 22.59 -3.35
C GLU A 49 -12.92 21.32 -2.69
N PRO A 50 -14.24 21.07 -2.78
CA PRO A 50 -14.90 19.87 -2.23
C PRO A 50 -14.28 18.54 -2.68
N LEU A 51 -13.67 18.50 -3.88
CA LEU A 51 -13.08 17.30 -4.47
C LEU A 51 -11.55 17.21 -4.31
N ARG A 52 -10.91 18.11 -3.55
CA ARG A 52 -9.45 18.09 -3.33
C ARG A 52 -8.97 16.73 -2.81
N HIS A 53 -9.72 16.10 -1.91
CA HIS A 53 -9.36 14.80 -1.34
C HIS A 53 -9.29 13.69 -2.40
N ILE A 54 -10.15 13.74 -3.44
CA ILE A 54 -10.13 12.80 -4.57
C ILE A 54 -8.88 13.03 -5.42
N ARG A 55 -8.58 14.28 -5.77
CA ARG A 55 -7.37 14.61 -6.55
C ARG A 55 -6.10 14.22 -5.82
N ALA A 56 -6.06 14.43 -4.50
CA ALA A 56 -4.94 14.00 -3.67
C ALA A 56 -4.81 12.47 -3.63
N ALA A 57 -5.93 11.73 -3.55
CA ALA A 57 -5.92 10.28 -3.63
C ALA A 57 -5.42 9.78 -5.00
N ASN A 58 -5.82 10.43 -6.10
CA ASN A 58 -5.33 10.12 -7.44
C ASN A 58 -3.84 10.42 -7.60
N LEU A 59 -3.35 11.52 -7.04
CA LEU A 59 -1.91 11.82 -7.00
C LEU A 59 -1.14 10.70 -6.28
N ARG A 60 -1.61 10.27 -5.10
CA ARG A 60 -1.00 9.15 -4.36
C ARG A 60 -0.98 7.86 -5.17
N MET A 61 -2.08 7.53 -5.85
CA MET A 61 -2.13 6.38 -6.77
C MET A 61 -1.12 6.51 -7.92
N GLY A 62 -1.05 7.68 -8.56
CA GLY A 62 -0.09 7.93 -9.63
C GLY A 62 1.36 7.79 -9.17
N LEU A 63 1.70 8.37 -8.01
CA LEU A 63 3.02 8.23 -7.38
C LEU A 63 3.34 6.77 -7.05
N TRP A 64 2.37 6.02 -6.51
CA TRP A 64 2.51 4.59 -6.24
C TRP A 64 2.84 3.81 -7.52
N VAL A 65 2.05 3.99 -8.58
CA VAL A 65 2.25 3.30 -9.87
C VAL A 65 3.62 3.64 -10.46
N ARG A 66 3.98 4.93 -10.45
CA ARG A 66 5.26 5.40 -10.99
C ARG A 66 6.45 4.88 -10.19
N TRP A 67 6.35 4.90 -8.87
CA TRP A 67 7.37 4.35 -7.99
C TRP A 67 7.56 2.84 -8.20
N GLN A 68 6.48 2.07 -8.27
CA GLN A 68 6.57 0.61 -8.48
C GLN A 68 7.26 0.27 -9.80
N ALA A 69 6.97 1.03 -10.87
CA ALA A 69 7.53 0.76 -12.19
C ALA A 69 8.95 1.32 -12.38
N LEU A 70 9.24 2.52 -11.89
CA LEU A 70 10.48 3.22 -12.16
C LEU A 70 11.49 3.17 -11.00
N ARG A 71 11.05 2.70 -9.82
CA ARG A 71 11.83 2.64 -8.58
C ARG A 71 12.41 4.01 -8.16
N ASP A 72 11.71 5.11 -8.47
CA ASP A 72 12.09 6.45 -8.02
C ASP A 72 11.70 6.67 -6.55
N ASP A 73 12.71 6.76 -5.68
CA ASP A 73 12.50 6.97 -4.24
C ASP A 73 11.83 8.32 -3.93
N ARG A 74 11.92 9.32 -4.82
CA ARG A 74 11.28 10.63 -4.63
C ARG A 74 9.76 10.48 -4.63
N ASP A 75 9.23 9.63 -5.51
CA ASP A 75 7.79 9.35 -5.58
C ASP A 75 7.32 8.59 -4.34
N ARG A 76 8.11 7.64 -3.85
CA ARG A 76 7.84 6.96 -2.57
C ARG A 76 7.80 7.96 -1.42
N ASP A 77 8.78 8.84 -1.32
CA ASP A 77 8.88 9.79 -0.21
C ASP A 77 7.77 10.85 -0.26
N GLU A 78 7.38 11.32 -1.45
CA GLU A 78 6.22 12.19 -1.65
C GLU A 78 4.90 11.46 -1.31
N LEU A 79 4.73 10.21 -1.74
CA LEU A 79 3.59 9.38 -1.38
C LEU A 79 3.45 9.23 0.14
N ILE A 80 4.56 8.94 0.84
CA ILE A 80 4.58 8.83 2.30
C ILE A 80 4.08 10.12 2.95
N ALA A 81 4.62 11.27 2.53
CA ALA A 81 4.23 12.56 3.09
C ALA A 81 2.73 12.86 2.88
N LEU A 82 2.23 12.68 1.65
CA LEU A 82 0.84 12.95 1.30
C LEU A 82 -0.13 11.98 2.00
N ALA A 83 0.21 10.69 2.09
CA ALA A 83 -0.63 9.71 2.77
C ALA A 83 -0.65 9.95 4.29
N GLN A 84 0.48 10.35 4.88
CA GLN A 84 0.55 10.72 6.29
C GLN A 84 -0.30 11.94 6.62
N GLU A 85 -0.24 12.99 5.80
CA GLU A 85 -1.11 14.18 5.94
C GLU A 85 -2.59 13.78 5.90
N ALA A 86 -2.96 12.96 4.91
CA ALA A 86 -4.33 12.50 4.70
C ALA A 86 -4.87 11.72 5.91
N VAL A 87 -4.11 10.72 6.37
CA VAL A 87 -4.47 9.85 7.50
C VAL A 87 -4.51 10.61 8.83
N SER A 88 -3.65 11.62 9.02
CA SER A 88 -3.54 12.38 10.27
C SER A 88 -4.56 13.52 10.35
N GLY A 89 -4.88 14.15 9.21
CA GLY A 89 -5.84 15.25 9.15
C GLY A 89 -7.32 14.82 9.21
N GLY A 90 -7.62 13.52 9.14
CA GLY A 90 -9.00 13.02 9.11
C GLY A 90 -9.80 13.51 7.89
N THR A 91 -9.10 13.92 6.83
CA THR A 91 -9.69 14.53 5.63
C THR A 91 -10.10 13.50 4.57
N VAL A 92 -9.85 12.21 4.84
CA VAL A 92 -10.13 11.11 3.92
C VAL A 92 -11.47 10.48 4.29
N PRO A 93 -12.40 10.32 3.33
CA PRO A 93 -13.59 9.51 3.53
C PRO A 93 -13.20 8.08 3.97
N PRO A 94 -13.95 7.43 4.88
CA PRO A 94 -13.59 6.11 5.40
C PRO A 94 -13.30 5.04 4.32
N ALA A 95 -13.94 5.15 3.15
CA ALA A 95 -13.74 4.22 2.03
C ALA A 95 -12.38 4.41 1.29
N ALA A 96 -11.79 5.59 1.33
CA ALA A 96 -10.47 5.87 0.75
C ALA A 96 -9.33 5.70 1.77
N GLU A 97 -9.67 5.68 3.06
CA GLU A 97 -8.72 5.54 4.16
C GLU A 97 -7.96 4.20 4.11
N GLU A 98 -8.65 3.09 3.82
CA GLU A 98 -8.02 1.76 3.73
C GLU A 98 -6.87 1.72 2.71
N GLN A 99 -7.11 2.27 1.52
CA GLN A 99 -6.14 2.27 0.43
C GLN A 99 -4.94 3.17 0.78
N ASP A 100 -5.19 4.34 1.37
CA ASP A 100 -4.12 5.23 1.82
C ASP A 100 -3.25 4.59 2.92
N LEU A 101 -3.87 3.85 3.84
CA LEU A 101 -3.15 3.10 4.87
C LEU A 101 -2.29 1.97 4.28
N LEU A 102 -2.81 1.26 3.27
CA LEU A 102 -2.06 0.22 2.57
C LEU A 102 -0.84 0.80 1.83
N PHE A 103 -1.04 1.86 1.04
CA PHE A 103 0.04 2.52 0.31
C PHE A 103 1.10 3.09 1.24
N LEU A 104 0.66 3.72 2.33
CA LEU A 104 1.57 4.24 3.34
C LEU A 104 2.39 3.11 4.00
N GLY A 105 1.73 2.01 4.38
CA GLY A 105 2.41 0.85 4.97
C GLY A 105 3.46 0.26 4.05
N ALA A 106 3.12 0.05 2.78
CA ALA A 106 4.05 -0.50 1.78
C ALA A 106 5.22 0.44 1.48
N ALA A 107 4.96 1.74 1.32
CA ALA A 107 6.01 2.72 1.06
C ALA A 107 6.98 2.85 2.24
N LEU A 108 6.47 2.85 3.47
CA LEU A 108 7.30 2.84 4.68
C LEU A 108 8.12 1.56 4.83
N GLY A 109 7.51 0.39 4.59
CA GLY A 109 8.20 -0.90 4.62
C GLY A 109 9.39 -0.95 3.67
N HIS A 110 9.18 -0.55 2.42
CA HIS A 110 10.29 -0.47 1.45
C HIS A 110 11.34 0.60 1.84
N ARG A 111 10.91 1.74 2.41
CA ARG A 111 11.88 2.74 2.90
C ARG A 111 12.74 2.17 4.04
N PHE A 112 12.15 1.37 4.93
CA PHE A 112 12.91 0.65 5.96
C PHE A 112 13.92 -0.33 5.36
N GLU A 113 13.55 -1.13 4.36
CA GLU A 113 14.48 -2.09 3.74
C GLU A 113 15.75 -1.40 3.22
N ARG A 114 15.61 -0.19 2.67
CA ARG A 114 16.73 0.60 2.14
C ARG A 114 17.50 1.38 3.19
N SER A 115 16.80 1.99 4.15
CA SER A 115 17.40 2.95 5.09
C SER A 115 17.67 2.37 6.47
N ARG A 116 17.08 1.21 6.78
CA ARG A 116 17.04 0.56 8.10
C ARG A 116 16.51 1.44 9.23
N ARG A 117 15.72 2.48 8.91
CA ARG A 117 15.07 3.36 9.89
C ARG A 117 13.94 2.63 10.60
N ARG A 118 14.19 2.22 11.84
CA ARG A 118 13.24 1.44 12.66
C ARG A 118 11.87 2.11 12.76
N GLU A 119 11.82 3.43 12.84
CA GLU A 119 10.59 4.22 12.94
C GLU A 119 9.67 3.99 11.73
N ASP A 120 10.25 3.78 10.54
CA ASP A 120 9.48 3.50 9.33
C ASP A 120 8.80 2.14 9.43
N LEU A 121 9.51 1.12 9.89
CA LEU A 121 8.95 -0.22 10.06
C LEU A 121 7.87 -0.26 11.14
N GLU A 122 8.12 0.37 12.29
CA GLU A 122 7.13 0.46 13.36
C GLU A 122 5.87 1.19 12.90
N ARG A 123 6.03 2.28 12.16
CA ARG A 123 4.91 3.02 11.61
C ARG A 123 4.17 2.23 10.54
N ALA A 124 4.89 1.51 9.67
CA ALA A 124 4.31 0.64 8.65
C ALA A 124 3.41 -0.44 9.26
N VAL A 125 3.90 -1.14 10.29
CA VAL A 125 3.12 -2.13 11.04
C VAL A 125 1.88 -1.49 11.67
N GLN A 126 2.01 -0.30 12.25
CA GLN A 126 0.88 0.39 12.88
C GLN A 126 -0.21 0.76 11.86
N VAL A 127 0.15 1.30 10.70
CA VAL A 127 -0.84 1.70 9.68
C VAL A 127 -1.51 0.50 9.03
N LEU A 128 -0.79 -0.60 8.82
CA LEU A 128 -1.38 -1.83 8.26
C LEU A 128 -2.29 -2.54 9.25
N ARG A 129 -1.98 -2.50 10.56
CA ARG A 129 -2.94 -2.94 11.59
C ARG A 129 -4.24 -2.15 11.53
N ARG A 130 -4.18 -0.84 11.32
CA ARG A 130 -5.37 0.00 11.13
C ARG A 130 -6.12 -0.37 9.84
N ALA A 131 -5.40 -0.61 8.73
CA ALA A 131 -6.01 -1.06 7.46
C ALA A 131 -6.76 -2.39 7.64
N ALA A 132 -6.17 -3.36 8.34
CA ALA A 132 -6.77 -4.66 8.63
C ALA A 132 -8.03 -4.58 9.52
N GLN A 133 -8.21 -3.48 10.26
CA GLN A 133 -9.36 -3.24 11.13
C GLN A 133 -10.48 -2.44 10.46
N VAL A 134 -10.31 -1.99 9.21
CA VAL A 134 -11.37 -1.31 8.47
C VAL A 134 -12.60 -2.25 8.34
N PRO A 135 -13.83 -1.73 8.54
CA PRO A 135 -15.06 -2.52 8.41
C PRO A 135 -15.16 -3.29 7.08
N PRO A 136 -15.63 -4.55 7.07
CA PRO A 136 -15.63 -5.41 5.89
C PRO A 136 -16.35 -4.83 4.66
N ASP A 137 -17.40 -4.01 4.84
CA ASP A 137 -18.14 -3.33 3.76
C ASP A 137 -17.27 -2.32 2.99
N ARG A 138 -16.10 -1.98 3.54
CA ARG A 138 -15.17 -0.96 3.02
C ARG A 138 -13.75 -1.48 2.85
N ALA A 139 -13.52 -2.77 3.14
CA ALA A 139 -12.19 -3.35 3.22
C ALA A 139 -11.83 -4.11 1.92
N ARG A 140 -11.74 -3.38 0.80
CA ARG A 140 -11.48 -3.96 -0.54
C ARG A 140 -10.07 -4.56 -0.64
N ASN A 141 -9.12 -4.00 0.10
CA ASN A 141 -7.72 -4.40 0.06
C ASN A 141 -7.27 -5.09 1.36
N ARG A 142 -8.22 -5.58 2.17
CA ARG A 142 -7.94 -6.20 3.47
C ARG A 142 -6.97 -7.37 3.38
N GLY A 143 -7.14 -8.23 2.38
CA GLY A 143 -6.23 -9.35 2.12
C GLY A 143 -4.79 -8.88 1.90
N ALA A 144 -4.60 -7.89 1.02
CA ALA A 144 -3.28 -7.32 0.75
C ALA A 144 -2.69 -6.60 1.97
N ALA A 145 -3.51 -5.90 2.77
CA ALA A 145 -3.06 -5.26 3.99
C ALA A 145 -2.61 -6.28 5.06
N LEU A 146 -3.33 -7.40 5.17
CA LEU A 146 -3.00 -8.50 6.10
C LEU A 146 -1.74 -9.25 5.66
N ASP A 147 -1.61 -9.56 4.37
CA ASP A 147 -0.41 -10.18 3.81
C ASP A 147 0.83 -9.31 4.08
N LEU A 148 0.77 -8.03 3.69
CA LEU A 148 1.88 -7.11 3.93
C LEU A 148 2.17 -6.89 5.41
N LEU A 149 1.13 -6.88 6.26
CA LEU A 149 1.32 -6.83 7.72
C LEU A 149 2.12 -8.04 8.21
N GLY A 150 1.80 -9.24 7.73
CA GLY A 150 2.53 -10.47 8.05
C GLY A 150 4.00 -10.37 7.63
N GLN A 151 4.27 -9.93 6.40
CA GLN A 151 5.63 -9.77 5.89
C GLN A 151 6.46 -8.78 6.73
N LEU A 152 5.88 -7.63 7.09
CA LEU A 152 6.58 -6.63 7.92
C LEU A 152 6.75 -7.06 9.38
N LEU A 153 5.89 -7.92 9.89
CA LEU A 153 6.06 -8.50 11.23
C LEU A 153 7.20 -9.51 11.27
N LEU A 154 7.33 -10.38 10.26
CA LEU A 154 8.51 -11.24 10.09
C LEU A 154 9.79 -10.40 9.98
N LEU A 155 9.76 -9.38 9.12
CA LEU A 155 10.90 -8.48 8.95
C LEU A 155 11.27 -7.75 10.25
N ARG A 156 10.29 -7.36 11.06
CA ARG A 156 10.52 -6.71 12.36
C ARG A 156 11.13 -7.67 13.37
N HIS A 157 10.64 -8.91 13.40
CA HIS A 157 11.23 -9.97 14.22
C HIS A 157 12.71 -10.14 13.86
N ASP A 158 13.02 -10.38 12.59
CA ASP A 158 14.38 -10.69 12.14
C ASP A 158 15.35 -9.52 12.26
N ALA A 159 14.91 -8.31 11.92
CA ALA A 159 15.80 -7.17 11.75
C ALA A 159 15.88 -6.25 12.98
N VAL A 160 14.94 -6.34 13.93
CA VAL A 160 14.81 -5.33 15.00
C VAL A 160 14.60 -5.90 16.39
N THR A 161 13.67 -6.85 16.57
CA THR A 161 13.16 -7.18 17.91
C THR A 161 13.54 -8.55 18.45
N ASP A 162 13.72 -9.56 17.58
CA ASP A 162 13.69 -10.99 17.95
C ASP A 162 12.46 -11.38 18.81
N ASP A 163 11.36 -10.62 18.70
CA ASP A 163 10.19 -10.81 19.56
C ASP A 163 9.29 -11.93 19.01
N PRO A 164 9.06 -13.03 19.73
CA PRO A 164 8.20 -14.12 19.26
C PRO A 164 6.73 -13.70 19.08
N ARG A 165 6.30 -12.60 19.70
CA ARG A 165 4.96 -12.04 19.48
C ARG A 165 4.78 -11.51 18.06
N ASP A 166 5.86 -11.12 17.40
CA ASP A 166 5.82 -10.70 15.99
C ASP A 166 5.59 -11.90 15.07
N LEU A 167 6.17 -13.06 15.37
CA LEU A 167 5.94 -14.30 14.62
C LEU A 167 4.49 -14.76 14.73
N ALA A 168 3.95 -14.82 15.96
CA ALA A 168 2.56 -15.20 16.18
C ALA A 168 1.60 -14.24 15.46
N ALA A 169 1.85 -12.93 15.56
CA ALA A 169 1.04 -11.94 14.87
C ALA A 169 1.19 -12.01 13.34
N ALA A 170 2.35 -12.41 12.81
CA ALA A 170 2.56 -12.62 11.39
C ALA A 170 1.75 -13.83 10.88
N GLU A 171 1.80 -14.95 11.60
CA GLU A 171 0.99 -16.14 11.31
C GLU A 171 -0.50 -15.80 11.28
N ASP A 172 -1.00 -15.09 12.30
CA ASP A 172 -2.40 -14.67 12.36
C ASP A 172 -2.78 -13.77 11.19
N ALA A 173 -1.89 -12.86 10.79
CA ALA A 173 -2.11 -11.97 9.65
C ALA A 173 -2.20 -12.76 8.33
N PHE A 174 -1.27 -13.68 8.06
CA PHE A 174 -1.31 -14.52 6.86
C PHE A 174 -2.53 -15.44 6.84
N ARG A 175 -2.86 -16.07 7.98
CA ARG A 175 -4.06 -16.91 8.12
C ARG A 175 -5.32 -16.10 7.81
N ALA A 176 -5.40 -14.86 8.29
CA ALA A 176 -6.52 -13.96 8.02
C ALA A 176 -6.53 -13.42 6.58
N ALA A 177 -5.39 -13.40 5.87
CA ALA A 177 -5.32 -13.00 4.47
C ALA A 177 -5.85 -14.10 3.52
N LEU A 178 -5.68 -15.38 3.85
CA LEU A 178 -6.03 -16.51 2.98
C LEU A 178 -7.48 -16.54 2.44
N PRO A 179 -8.52 -16.18 3.22
CA PRO A 179 -9.89 -16.10 2.71
C PRO A 179 -10.08 -15.03 1.63
N HIS A 180 -9.18 -14.05 1.53
CA HIS A 180 -9.23 -12.98 0.53
C HIS A 180 -8.50 -13.31 -0.78
N VAL A 181 -7.74 -14.41 -0.82
CA VAL A 181 -6.98 -14.86 -2.01
C VAL A 181 -7.36 -16.30 -2.36
N PRO A 182 -8.50 -16.55 -3.03
CA PRO A 182 -8.99 -17.90 -3.31
C PRO A 182 -8.00 -18.75 -4.12
N PRO A 183 -8.13 -20.10 -4.10
CA PRO A 183 -7.29 -21.00 -4.89
C PRO A 183 -7.24 -20.60 -6.37
N GLY A 184 -6.02 -20.47 -6.92
CA GLY A 184 -5.78 -20.07 -8.31
C GLY A 184 -5.44 -18.59 -8.51
N GLU A 185 -5.62 -17.75 -7.49
CA GLU A 185 -5.19 -16.34 -7.57
C GLU A 185 -3.65 -16.22 -7.56
N PRO A 186 -3.07 -15.31 -8.36
CA PRO A 186 -1.62 -15.10 -8.45
C PRO A 186 -0.94 -14.78 -7.11
N ASP A 187 -1.66 -14.12 -6.20
CA ASP A 187 -1.11 -13.66 -4.91
C ASP A 187 -1.18 -14.75 -3.83
N ARG A 188 -1.97 -15.81 -4.02
CA ARG A 188 -2.15 -16.86 -3.00
C ARG A 188 -0.85 -17.60 -2.64
N PRO A 189 0.03 -17.99 -3.58
CA PRO A 189 1.30 -18.63 -3.26
C PRO A 189 2.18 -17.80 -2.34
N GLU A 190 2.17 -16.47 -2.48
CA GLU A 190 2.96 -15.56 -1.66
C GLU A 190 2.47 -15.53 -0.21
N VAL A 191 1.15 -15.44 -0.02
CA VAL A 191 0.53 -15.53 1.32
C VAL A 191 0.84 -16.87 2.00
N LEU A 192 0.75 -17.98 1.26
CA LEU A 192 1.07 -19.32 1.77
C LEU A 192 2.55 -19.45 2.14
N ARG A 193 3.44 -18.88 1.34
CA ARG A 193 4.88 -18.85 1.63
C ARG A 193 5.15 -18.06 2.91
N GLY A 194 4.54 -16.90 3.07
CA GLY A 194 4.64 -16.09 4.30
C GLY A 194 4.17 -16.85 5.54
N LEU A 195 3.03 -17.54 5.44
CA LEU A 195 2.50 -18.39 6.50
C LEU A 195 3.47 -19.52 6.88
N ALA A 196 4.02 -20.21 5.88
CA ALA A 196 4.99 -21.29 6.09
C ALA A 196 6.25 -20.78 6.80
N LEU A 197 6.78 -19.63 6.39
CA LEU A 197 7.94 -19.00 7.03
C LEU A 197 7.66 -18.65 8.49
N ALA A 198 6.51 -18.02 8.78
CA ALA A 198 6.13 -17.69 10.16
C ALA A 198 6.12 -18.94 11.06
N ARG A 199 5.53 -20.03 10.56
CA ARG A 199 5.44 -21.31 11.27
C ARG A 199 6.78 -22.01 11.45
N GLU A 200 7.64 -21.96 10.43
CA GLU A 200 9.00 -22.49 10.53
C GLU A 200 9.79 -21.77 11.63
N HIS A 201 9.71 -20.44 11.70
CA HIS A 201 10.36 -19.67 12.76
C HIS A 201 9.82 -20.04 14.15
N VAL A 202 8.50 -20.21 14.30
CA VAL A 202 7.92 -20.67 15.57
C VAL A 202 8.44 -22.07 15.92
N PHE A 203 8.41 -23.01 14.97
CA PHE A 203 8.88 -24.39 15.17
C PHE A 203 10.35 -24.45 15.62
N HIS A 204 11.26 -23.75 14.94
CA HIS A 204 12.68 -23.73 15.31
C HIS A 204 12.90 -23.20 16.72
N ARG A 205 12.03 -22.31 17.22
CA ARG A 205 12.14 -21.74 18.57
C ARG A 205 11.50 -22.60 19.65
N THR A 206 10.34 -23.21 19.40
CA THR A 206 9.56 -23.93 20.42
C THR A 206 9.75 -25.44 20.38
N GLY A 207 10.23 -25.99 19.25
CA GLY A 207 10.24 -27.43 18.99
C GLY A 207 8.84 -28.02 18.81
N ASP A 208 7.80 -27.18 18.70
CA ASP A 208 6.41 -27.61 18.63
C ASP A 208 6.04 -28.04 17.20
N ALA A 209 6.14 -29.35 16.94
CA ALA A 209 5.83 -29.95 15.65
C ALA A 209 4.36 -29.78 15.21
N GLU A 210 3.43 -29.41 16.11
CA GLU A 210 2.06 -29.06 15.72
C GLU A 210 2.03 -27.81 14.82
N ALA A 211 2.94 -26.86 15.03
CA ALA A 211 3.05 -25.64 14.21
C ALA A 211 3.31 -25.92 12.72
N LEU A 212 3.88 -27.07 12.38
CA LEU A 212 4.17 -27.50 11.00
C LEU A 212 3.02 -28.29 10.35
N ARG A 213 2.09 -28.87 11.13
CA ARG A 213 1.10 -29.84 10.60
C ARG A 213 -0.07 -29.21 9.86
N GLU A 214 -0.35 -27.93 10.08
CA GLU A 214 -1.44 -27.22 9.38
C GLU A 214 -0.99 -26.57 8.05
N ALA A 215 0.24 -26.82 7.58
CA ALA A 215 0.84 -26.13 6.43
C ALA A 215 0.76 -26.90 5.09
N LEU A 216 0.07 -28.05 5.05
CA LEU A 216 -0.19 -28.88 3.86
C LEU A 216 -1.70 -29.03 3.64
#